data_AF-A0A645DSD8-F1
#
_entry.id   AF-A0A645DSD8-F1
#
_cell.length_a   1.000
_cell.length_b   1.000
_cell.length_c   1.000
_cell.angle_alpha   90.00
_cell.angle_beta   90.00
_cell.angle_gamma   90.00
#
_symmetry.space_group_name_H-M   'P 1'
#
loop_
_entity.id
_entity.type
_entity.pdbx_description
1 polymer ?
#
loop_
_entity_poly.entity_id
_entity_poly.type
_entity_poly.pdbx_seq_one_letter_code
_entity_poly.pdbx_strand_id
1 'polypeptide(L)'
;MEKLVEYSFTADKQVYLEKGKELQSITLKYKAIPFIGPTRTIKVPVTLHKDISLYETGLTPELNYNIDDISPWKLSADKPVGKVDVKIRNYSESYELFPNISKMQIIKDNALYYILALLALIIIVSSIIIIRIKFKRKKRRKKSLFR
;
A
#
# COMPACT_ATOMS: atom_id res chain seq x y z
N MET A 1 48.92 9.81 -19.83
CA MET A 1 47.47 9.77 -20.13
C MET A 1 46.92 8.36 -20.08
N GLU A 2 47.68 7.34 -20.48
CA GLU A 2 47.27 5.91 -20.45
C GLU A 2 46.73 5.45 -19.08
N LYS A 3 47.38 5.81 -17.97
CA LYS A 3 46.94 5.44 -16.61
C LYS A 3 45.54 5.97 -16.22
N LEU A 4 45.11 7.12 -16.74
CA LEU A 4 43.78 7.66 -16.46
C LEU A 4 42.70 6.95 -17.29
N VAL A 5 43.06 6.55 -18.52
CA VAL A 5 42.17 5.82 -19.42
C VAL A 5 41.95 4.41 -18.88
N GLU A 6 43.01 3.68 -18.51
CA GLU A 6 42.90 2.36 -17.86
C GLU A 6 42.08 2.43 -16.56
N TYR A 7 42.28 3.46 -15.73
CA TYR A 7 41.51 3.62 -14.50
C TYR A 7 40.01 3.83 -14.76
N SER A 8 39.65 4.57 -15.81
CA SER A 8 38.25 4.76 -16.22
C SER A 8 37.60 3.47 -16.76
N PHE A 9 38.38 2.54 -17.30
CA PHE A 9 37.88 1.26 -17.82
C PHE A 9 37.88 0.13 -16.78
N THR A 10 38.65 0.28 -15.68
CA THR A 10 38.74 -0.73 -14.60
C THR A 10 37.78 -0.43 -13.44
N ALA A 11 37.23 0.78 -13.37
CA ALA A 11 36.29 1.17 -12.32
C ALA A 11 34.89 0.61 -12.62
N ASP A 12 34.58 -0.57 -12.10
CA ASP A 12 33.24 -1.15 -12.15
C ASP A 12 32.37 -0.65 -10.99
N LYS A 13 31.07 -0.49 -11.26
CA LYS A 13 30.10 -0.18 -10.20
C LYS A 13 29.84 -1.43 -9.36
N GLN A 14 29.90 -1.29 -8.05
CA GLN A 14 29.53 -2.35 -7.10
C GLN A 14 28.11 -2.12 -6.57
N VAL A 15 27.39 -3.21 -6.30
CA VAL A 15 26.04 -3.13 -5.71
C VAL A 15 26.15 -2.65 -4.28
N TYR A 16 25.62 -1.46 -3.99
CA TYR A 16 25.58 -0.88 -2.66
C TYR A 16 24.29 -1.26 -1.91
N LEU A 17 23.15 -1.20 -2.59
CA LEU A 17 21.86 -1.67 -2.07
C LEU A 17 21.22 -2.62 -3.08
N GLU A 18 20.93 -3.84 -2.62
CA GLU A 18 20.24 -4.85 -3.39
C GLU A 18 18.74 -4.55 -3.50
N LYS A 19 18.17 -4.89 -4.65
CA LYS A 19 16.72 -4.91 -4.88
C LYS A 19 16.04 -5.84 -3.88
N GLY A 20 14.83 -5.50 -3.47
CA GLY A 20 14.02 -6.27 -2.53
C GLY A 20 14.48 -6.18 -1.07
N LYS A 21 15.63 -5.56 -0.78
CA LYS A 21 16.06 -5.31 0.60
C LYS A 21 15.16 -4.26 1.24
N GLU A 22 14.71 -4.53 2.46
CA GLU A 22 13.94 -3.57 3.25
C GLU A 22 14.84 -2.42 3.71
N LEU A 23 14.45 -1.19 3.37
CA LEU A 23 15.23 0.00 3.70
C LEU A 23 14.66 0.72 4.92
N GLN A 24 13.43 1.22 4.79
CA GLN A 24 12.73 1.97 5.82
C GLN A 24 11.30 1.47 5.93
N SER A 25 10.65 1.74 7.06
CA SER A 25 9.22 1.49 7.23
C SER A 25 8.47 2.81 7.31
N ILE A 26 7.41 2.94 6.51
CA ILE A 26 6.51 4.08 6.52
C ILE A 26 5.31 3.76 7.42
N THR A 27 4.92 4.69 8.29
CA THR A 27 3.76 4.48 9.17
C THR A 27 2.56 5.16 8.58
N LEU A 28 1.58 4.39 8.15
CA LEU A 28 0.37 4.91 7.52
C LEU A 28 -0.85 4.72 8.42
N LYS A 29 -1.73 5.72 8.44
CA LYS A 29 -3.00 5.69 9.17
C LYS A 29 -4.14 5.34 8.21
N TYR A 30 -5.00 4.40 8.60
CA TYR A 30 -6.19 4.02 7.83
C TYR A 30 -7.37 3.66 8.73
N LYS A 31 -8.57 3.61 8.17
CA LYS A 31 -9.74 3.03 8.86
C LYS A 31 -9.92 1.59 8.36
N ALA A 32 -10.35 0.66 9.20
CA ALA A 32 -10.52 -0.74 8.79
C ALA A 32 -11.63 -0.94 7.74
N ILE A 33 -12.70 -0.14 7.80
CA ILE A 33 -13.73 -0.08 6.76
C ILE A 33 -13.56 1.26 6.02
N PRO A 34 -13.63 1.30 4.68
CA PRO A 34 -13.60 2.56 3.95
C PRO A 34 -14.65 3.52 4.54
N PHE A 35 -14.19 4.70 4.97
CA PHE A 35 -15.00 5.79 5.55
C PHE A 35 -15.59 5.57 6.96
N ILE A 36 -15.59 4.36 7.52
CA ILE A 36 -16.28 4.03 8.79
C ILE A 36 -15.35 3.25 9.74
N GLY A 37 -15.49 3.46 11.05
CA GLY A 37 -14.78 2.70 12.08
C GLY A 37 -13.47 3.33 12.61
N PRO A 38 -12.75 2.63 13.49
CA PRO A 38 -11.59 3.16 14.20
C PRO A 38 -10.37 3.33 13.29
N THR A 39 -9.59 4.37 13.56
CA THR A 39 -8.31 4.62 12.90
C THR A 39 -7.26 3.64 13.42
N ARG A 40 -6.66 2.88 12.51
CA ARG A 40 -5.55 1.95 12.72
C ARG A 40 -4.28 2.51 12.09
N THR A 41 -3.14 2.09 12.61
CA THR A 41 -1.81 2.36 12.04
C THR A 41 -1.22 1.06 11.51
N ILE A 42 -0.54 1.13 10.38
CA ILE A 42 0.24 0.02 9.82
C ILE A 42 1.64 0.52 9.48
N LYS A 43 2.65 -0.29 9.80
CA LYS A 43 4.03 -0.07 9.37
C LYS A 43 4.24 -0.84 8.07
N VAL A 44 4.60 -0.12 7.02
CA VAL A 44 4.80 -0.66 5.67
C VAL A 44 6.28 -0.56 5.35
N PRO A 45 7.01 -1.68 5.27
CA PRO A 45 8.38 -1.66 4.79
C PRO A 45 8.41 -1.28 3.31
N VAL A 46 9.39 -0.46 2.92
CA VAL A 46 9.64 -0.08 1.54
C VAL A 46 10.94 -0.71 1.04
N THR A 47 10.94 -1.06 -0.24
CA THR A 47 12.01 -1.78 -0.93
C THR A 47 12.32 -1.14 -2.27
N LEU A 48 13.45 -1.53 -2.86
CA LEU A 48 13.84 -1.13 -4.22
C LEU A 48 13.49 -2.23 -5.22
N HIS A 49 13.04 -1.85 -6.41
CA HIS A 49 12.89 -2.79 -7.53
C HIS A 49 14.16 -2.95 -8.38
N LYS A 50 15.16 -2.09 -8.18
CA LYS A 50 16.43 -2.11 -8.89
C LYS A 50 17.59 -1.99 -7.92
N ASP A 51 18.69 -2.63 -8.25
CA ASP A 51 19.93 -2.52 -7.48
C ASP A 51 20.50 -1.11 -7.63
N ILE A 52 20.95 -0.53 -6.52
CA ILE A 52 21.69 0.74 -6.53
C ILE A 52 23.16 0.37 -6.59
N SER A 53 23.77 0.63 -7.75
CA SER A 53 25.19 0.33 -7.98
C SER A 53 25.99 1.63 -7.99
N LEU A 54 27.03 1.69 -7.16
CA LEU A 54 27.87 2.86 -6.97
C LEU A 54 29.33 2.53 -7.26
N TYR A 55 30.08 3.53 -7.71
CA TYR A 55 31.54 3.39 -7.82
C TYR A 55 32.16 3.35 -6.43
N GLU A 56 33.20 2.53 -6.28
CA GLU A 56 33.98 2.45 -5.05
C GLU A 56 34.79 3.75 -4.89
N THR A 57 34.36 4.60 -3.94
CA THR A 57 34.95 5.93 -3.73
C THR A 57 35.51 6.12 -2.33
N GLY A 58 35.36 5.14 -1.43
CA GLY A 58 35.69 5.24 -0.01
C GLY A 58 34.83 6.24 0.78
N LEU A 59 33.84 6.86 0.13
CA LEU A 59 32.93 7.83 0.73
C LEU A 59 31.60 7.15 1.05
N THR A 60 31.02 7.50 2.18
CA THR A 60 29.68 7.04 2.56
C THR A 60 28.63 7.84 1.78
N PRO A 61 27.75 7.19 1.01
CA PRO A 61 26.65 7.87 0.33
C PRO A 61 25.61 8.38 1.32
N GLU A 62 25.06 9.56 1.05
CA GLU A 62 23.93 10.12 1.78
C GLU A 62 22.63 9.62 1.13
N LEU A 63 21.72 9.08 1.94
CA LEU A 63 20.41 8.57 1.51
C LEU A 63 19.31 9.48 2.07
N ASN A 64 18.61 10.21 1.19
CA ASN A 64 17.47 11.04 1.57
C ASN A 64 16.17 10.39 1.10
N TYR A 65 15.31 10.02 2.05
CA TYR A 65 14.03 9.38 1.78
C TYR A 65 12.94 10.44 1.68
N ASN A 66 12.32 10.56 0.51
CA ASN A 66 11.17 11.41 0.29
C ASN A 66 9.94 10.52 0.01
N ILE A 67 9.11 10.36 1.02
CA ILE A 67 7.93 9.48 0.99
C ILE A 67 6.69 10.33 0.84
N ASP A 68 5.86 9.99 -0.13
CA ASP A 68 4.60 10.67 -0.36
C ASP A 68 3.55 10.26 0.68
N ASP A 69 2.67 11.20 1.06
CA ASP A 69 1.51 10.88 1.89
C ASP A 69 0.47 10.09 1.08
N ILE A 70 0.59 8.77 1.14
CA ILE A 70 -0.24 7.86 0.37
C ILE A 70 -1.26 7.18 1.25
N SER A 71 -2.52 7.22 0.82
CA SER A 71 -3.59 6.48 1.45
C SER A 71 -3.32 4.96 1.39
N PRO A 72 -3.42 4.22 2.50
CA PRO A 72 -3.21 2.76 2.51
C PRO A 72 -4.09 1.97 1.54
N TRP A 73 -5.26 2.51 1.18
CA TRP A 73 -6.16 1.91 0.20
C TRP A 73 -5.64 1.97 -1.25
N LYS A 74 -4.66 2.83 -1.50
CA LYS A 74 -3.99 2.99 -2.80
C LYS A 74 -2.67 2.20 -2.88
N LEU A 75 -2.25 1.51 -1.80
CA LEU A 75 -1.05 0.69 -1.78
C LEU A 75 -1.12 -0.46 -2.78
N SER A 76 -0.07 -0.56 -3.58
CA SER A 76 0.14 -1.60 -4.58
C SER A 76 1.64 -1.89 -4.63
N ALA A 77 2.05 -3.15 -4.71
CA ALA A 77 3.45 -3.52 -4.85
C ALA A 77 4.09 -2.90 -6.11
N ASP A 78 3.28 -2.71 -7.17
CA ASP A 78 3.74 -2.15 -8.44
C ASP A 78 3.72 -0.62 -8.51
N LYS A 79 3.28 0.06 -7.45
CA LYS A 79 3.21 1.54 -7.44
C LYS A 79 4.27 2.11 -6.50
N PRO A 80 5.06 3.08 -6.98
CA PRO A 80 6.02 3.74 -6.12
C PRO A 80 5.28 4.52 -5.02
N VAL A 81 5.85 4.52 -3.82
CA VAL A 81 5.35 5.23 -2.64
C VAL A 81 6.24 6.40 -2.22
N GLY A 82 7.31 6.64 -2.98
CA GLY A 82 8.27 7.70 -2.74
C GLY A 82 9.55 7.45 -3.52
N LYS A 83 10.58 8.21 -3.17
CA LYS A 83 11.90 8.11 -3.75
C LYS A 83 12.97 8.12 -2.67
N VAL A 84 14.10 7.48 -2.96
CA VAL A 84 15.35 7.64 -2.22
C VAL A 84 16.36 8.32 -3.13
N ASP A 85 16.86 9.46 -2.69
CA ASP A 85 17.93 10.19 -3.37
C ASP A 85 19.26 9.72 -2.78
N VAL A 86 20.13 9.21 -3.65
CA VAL A 86 21.49 8.77 -3.30
C VAL A 86 22.46 9.82 -3.77
N LYS A 87 23.17 10.44 -2.82
CA LYS A 87 24.12 11.52 -3.11
C LYS A 87 25.53 11.16 -2.67
N ILE A 88 26.49 11.36 -3.56
CA ILE A 88 27.93 11.22 -3.31
C ILE A 88 28.65 12.41 -3.92
N ARG A 89 29.06 13.37 -3.08
CA ARG A 89 29.67 14.64 -3.52
C ARG A 89 28.81 15.33 -4.60
N ASN A 90 29.25 15.28 -5.86
CA ASN A 90 28.62 15.92 -7.02
C ASN A 90 27.75 14.95 -7.84
N TYR A 91 27.69 13.67 -7.45
CA TYR A 91 26.79 12.68 -8.04
C TYR A 91 25.51 12.62 -7.21
N SER A 92 24.36 12.64 -7.88
CA SER A 92 23.05 12.48 -7.26
C SER A 92 22.16 11.70 -8.20
N GLU A 93 21.53 10.64 -7.70
CA GLU A 93 20.61 9.81 -8.47
C GLU A 93 19.42 9.41 -7.60
N SER A 94 18.22 9.45 -8.18
CA SER A 94 16.97 9.17 -7.48
C SER A 94 16.42 7.81 -7.88
N TYR A 95 16.05 7.00 -6.89
CA TYR A 95 15.47 5.68 -7.09
C TYR A 95 14.06 5.62 -6.51
N GLU A 96 13.15 4.93 -7.20
CA GLU A 96 11.77 4.75 -6.73
C GLU A 96 11.67 3.68 -5.64
N LEU A 97 10.89 3.99 -4.60
CA LEU A 97 10.62 3.11 -3.48
C LEU A 97 9.25 2.45 -3.64
N PHE A 98 9.18 1.15 -3.42
CA PHE A 98 7.96 0.35 -3.56
C PHE A 98 7.56 -0.27 -2.22
N PRO A 99 6.26 -0.32 -1.89
CA PRO A 99 5.80 -0.91 -0.64
C PRO A 99 5.84 -2.43 -0.75
N ASN A 100 6.34 -3.09 0.30
CA ASN A 100 6.37 -4.56 0.37
C ASN A 100 4.98 -5.16 0.65
N ILE A 101 4.03 -4.34 1.14
CA ILE A 101 2.66 -4.77 1.37
C ILE A 101 1.67 -4.10 0.41
N SER A 102 0.64 -4.85 0.03
CA SER A 102 -0.47 -4.36 -0.78
C SER A 102 -1.74 -4.14 0.06
N LYS A 103 -2.69 -3.39 -0.49
CA LYS A 103 -4.04 -3.25 0.08
C LYS A 103 -4.74 -4.58 0.40
N MET A 104 -4.40 -5.67 -0.30
CA MET A 104 -4.99 -6.99 -0.05
C MET A 104 -4.55 -7.55 1.30
N GLN A 105 -3.31 -7.30 1.72
CA GLN A 105 -2.81 -7.68 3.05
C GLN A 105 -3.66 -7.01 4.14
N ILE A 106 -3.92 -5.71 3.97
CA ILE A 106 -4.74 -4.91 4.89
C ILE A 106 -6.17 -5.47 5.02
N ILE A 107 -6.77 -5.91 3.90
CA ILE A 107 -8.10 -6.52 3.90
C ILE A 107 -8.08 -7.86 4.63
N LYS A 108 -7.05 -8.70 4.40
CA LYS A 108 -6.90 -10.00 5.05
C LYS A 108 -6.73 -9.86 6.57
N ASP A 109 -5.91 -8.92 7.02
CA ASP A 109 -5.67 -8.67 8.44
C ASP A 109 -6.94 -8.20 9.17
N ASN A 110 -7.85 -7.52 8.46
CA ASN A 110 -9.12 -7.04 9.00
C ASN A 110 -10.33 -7.87 8.54
N ALA A 111 -10.11 -9.09 8.02
CA ALA A 111 -11.15 -9.91 7.39
C ALA A 111 -12.37 -10.15 8.29
N LEU A 112 -12.14 -10.30 9.60
CA LEU A 112 -13.21 -10.52 10.59
C LEU A 112 -14.24 -9.37 10.61
N TYR A 113 -13.79 -8.12 10.50
CA TYR A 113 -14.71 -6.96 10.43
C TYR A 113 -15.55 -6.98 9.16
N TYR A 114 -14.96 -7.37 8.03
CA TYR A 114 -15.69 -7.47 6.77
C TYR A 114 -16.74 -8.58 6.80
N ILE A 115 -16.43 -9.73 7.40
CA ILE A 115 -17.38 -10.84 7.58
C ILE A 115 -18.56 -10.39 8.45
N LEU A 116 -18.30 -9.73 9.58
CA LEU A 116 -19.34 -9.21 10.46
C LEU A 116 -20.20 -8.15 9.76
N ALA A 117 -19.59 -7.25 8.99
CA ALA A 117 -20.31 -6.24 8.21
C ALA A 117 -21.23 -6.89 7.15
N LEU A 118 -20.75 -7.95 6.48
CA LEU A 118 -21.54 -8.70 5.50
C LEU A 118 -22.75 -9.39 6.17
N LEU A 119 -22.56 -10.03 7.32
CA LEU A 119 -23.65 -10.66 8.08
C LEU A 119 -24.71 -9.64 8.50
N ALA A 120 -24.27 -8.48 9.01
CA ALA A 120 -25.18 -7.38 9.36
C ALA A 120 -25.99 -6.90 8.14
N LEU A 121 -25.34 -6.77 6.98
CA LEU A 121 -26.01 -6.39 5.72
C LEU A 121 -27.10 -7.41 5.34
N ILE A 122 -26.81 -8.71 5.43
CA ILE A 122 -27.77 -9.79 5.13
C ILE A 122 -28.99 -9.72 6.06
N ILE A 123 -28.79 -9.48 7.35
CA ILE A 123 -29.87 -9.32 8.34
C ILE A 123 -30.76 -8.12 8.00
N ILE A 124 -30.16 -6.99 7.60
CA ILE A 124 -30.91 -5.80 7.21
C ILE A 124 -31.74 -6.06 5.94
N VAL A 125 -31.13 -6.63 4.90
CA VAL A 125 -31.81 -6.91 3.63
C VAL A 125 -32.96 -7.91 3.81
N SER A 126 -32.72 -9.01 4.53
CA SER A 126 -33.75 -10.01 4.83
C SER A 126 -34.92 -9.40 5.63
N SER A 127 -34.64 -8.55 6.61
CA SER A 127 -35.66 -7.83 7.37
C SER A 127 -36.53 -6.95 6.49
N ILE A 128 -35.93 -6.18 5.57
CA ILE A 128 -36.67 -5.33 4.61
C ILE A 128 -37.59 -6.18 3.72
N ILE A 129 -37.11 -7.32 3.23
CA ILE A 129 -37.89 -8.24 2.40
C ILE A 129 -39.09 -8.79 3.19
N ILE A 130 -38.88 -9.25 4.42
CA ILE A 130 -39.96 -9.77 5.29
C ILE A 130 -41.01 -8.68 5.55
N ILE A 131 -40.59 -7.46 5.87
CA ILE A 131 -41.50 -6.32 6.08
C ILE A 131 -42.31 -6.05 4.81
N ARG A 132 -41.67 -5.97 3.64
CA ARG A 132 -42.33 -5.78 2.33
C ARG A 132 -43.38 -6.87 2.07
N ILE A 133 -43.07 -8.14 2.35
CA ILE A 133 -44.00 -9.27 2.18
C ILE A 133 -45.19 -9.14 3.13
N LYS A 134 -44.95 -8.87 4.42
CA LYS A 134 -46.02 -8.67 5.42
C LYS A 134 -46.96 -7.52 5.02
N PHE A 135 -46.40 -6.40 4.56
CA PHE A 135 -47.19 -5.24 4.13
C PHE A 135 -48.06 -5.54 2.90
N LYS A 136 -47.52 -6.23 1.88
CA LYS A 136 -48.29 -6.66 0.70
C LYS A 136 -49.41 -7.64 1.06
N ARG A 137 -49.16 -8.60 1.96
CA ARG A 137 -50.18 -9.56 2.43
C ARG A 137 -51.32 -8.85 3.19
N LYS A 138 -51.00 -7.88 4.05
CA LYS A 138 -52.01 -7.08 4.79
C LYS A 138 -52.92 -6.30 3.84
N LYS A 139 -52.37 -5.70 2.77
CA LYS A 139 -53.14 -4.97 1.76
C LYS A 139 -54.09 -5.88 0.96
N ARG A 140 -53.68 -7.12 0.66
CA ARG A 140 -54.54 -8.10 -0.04
C ARG A 140 -55.73 -8.57 0.82
N ARG A 141 -55.51 -8.86 2.10
CA ARG A 141 -56.58 -9.26 3.04
C ARG A 141 -57.66 -8.19 3.21
N LYS A 142 -57.29 -6.90 3.20
CA LYS A 142 -58.29 -5.82 3.25
C LYS A 142 -59.17 -5.77 2.00
N LYS A 143 -58.69 -6.15 0.81
CA LYS A 143 -59.50 -6.13 -0.42
C LYS A 143 -60.53 -7.27 -0.52
N SER A 144 -60.33 -8.39 0.18
CA SER A 144 -61.30 -9.51 0.15
C SER A 144 -62.44 -9.37 1.15
N LEU A 145 -62.38 -8.39 2.06
CA LEU A 145 -63.45 -8.10 3.02
C LEU A 145 -64.45 -7.06 2.50
N PHE A 146 -64.14 -6.41 1.38
CA PHE A 146 -65.00 -5.43 0.69
C PHE A 146 -65.49 -5.97 -0.67
N ARG A 147 -65.56 -7.29 -0.81
CA ARG A 147 -66.06 -7.99 -1.99
C ARG A 147 -67.00 -9.09 -1.51
#